data_AF-A0A0C1GYA7-F1
#
_entry.id   AF-A0A0C1GYA7-F1
#
_cell.length_a   1.000
_cell.length_b   1.000
_cell.length_c   1.000
_cell.angle_alpha   90.00
_cell.angle_beta   90.00
_cell.angle_gamma   90.00
#
_symmetry.space_group_name_H-M   'P 1'
#
loop_
_entity.id
_entity.type
_entity.pdbx_description
1 polymer ?
#
loop_
_entity_poly.entity_id
_entity_poly.type
_entity_poly.pdbx_seq_one_letter_code
_entity_poly.pdbx_strand_id
1 'polypeptide(L)'
;MTRNTFSERLMSMSDEVWERHANPWSGWSRITIPPLFVVAIWSRAWLGWWSLLPLALVCFWTWWNPRAFPKPKNLENWMSKGVLGERIWIARKTDPIPKRHRRMPHILAAASGLGLLTLTWGLSVLEPWPVVAGLIAVMGGKLWFLDRMVWLFEDTGGFDRTR
;
A
#
# COMPACT_ATOMS: atom_id res chain seq x y z
N MET A 1 16.15 -1.43 -23.81
CA MET A 1 14.93 -2.14 -24.30
C MET A 1 14.16 -2.64 -23.10
N THR A 2 13.15 -1.88 -22.66
CA THR A 2 12.31 -2.18 -21.49
C THR A 2 11.38 -3.36 -21.79
N ARG A 3 11.72 -4.53 -21.26
CA ARG A 3 10.84 -5.70 -21.27
C ARG A 3 9.77 -5.50 -20.21
N ASN A 4 8.63 -4.95 -20.62
CA ASN A 4 7.46 -4.86 -19.74
C ASN A 4 7.01 -6.28 -19.40
N THR A 5 7.07 -6.64 -18.12
CA THR A 5 6.64 -7.95 -17.65
C THR A 5 5.12 -8.02 -17.60
N PHE A 6 4.54 -9.20 -17.84
CA PHE A 6 3.08 -9.43 -17.87
C PHE A 6 2.35 -8.87 -16.63
N SER A 7 3.02 -8.85 -15.48
CA SER A 7 2.53 -8.28 -14.22
C SER A 7 2.34 -6.75 -14.26
N GLU A 8 3.15 -6.01 -15.01
CA GLU A 8 3.01 -4.55 -15.17
C GLU A 8 1.78 -4.18 -16.01
N ARG A 9 1.47 -5.00 -17.03
CA ARG A 9 0.24 -4.84 -17.84
C ARG A 9 -1.02 -5.15 -17.02
N LEU A 10 -0.96 -6.15 -16.13
CA LEU A 10 -2.10 -6.54 -15.30
C LEU A 10 -2.51 -5.46 -14.28
N MET A 11 -1.58 -4.58 -13.88
CA MET A 11 -1.84 -3.50 -12.93
C MET A 11 -2.26 -2.17 -13.56
N SER A 12 -2.36 -2.05 -14.90
CA SER A 12 -2.72 -0.78 -15.57
C SER A 12 -1.84 0.42 -15.15
N MET A 13 -0.62 0.18 -14.65
CA MET A 13 0.29 1.24 -14.24
C MET A 13 1.29 1.47 -15.37
N SER A 14 1.12 2.56 -16.12
CA SER A 14 2.21 3.05 -16.98
C SER A 14 3.41 3.43 -16.11
N ASP A 15 4.61 3.42 -16.69
CA ASP A 15 5.84 3.84 -15.98
C ASP A 15 5.67 5.22 -15.31
N GLU A 16 4.89 6.12 -15.94
CA GLU A 16 4.59 7.43 -15.40
C GLU A 16 3.75 7.40 -14.09
N VAL A 17 2.82 6.45 -13.97
CA VAL A 17 2.03 6.27 -12.74
C VAL A 17 2.90 5.67 -11.63
N TRP A 18 3.83 4.78 -11.98
CA TRP A 18 4.83 4.25 -11.04
C TRP A 18 5.75 5.36 -10.50
N GLU A 19 6.22 6.25 -11.37
CA GLU A 19 7.07 7.38 -10.96
C GLU A 19 6.33 8.34 -10.01
N ARG A 20 5.05 8.61 -10.26
CA ARG A 20 4.22 9.38 -9.32
C ARG A 20 3.91 8.60 -8.05
N HIS A 21 3.83 7.28 -8.11
CA HIS A 21 3.60 6.44 -6.93
C HIS A 21 4.77 6.49 -5.94
N ALA A 22 5.99 6.62 -6.45
CA ALA A 22 7.17 6.81 -5.62
C ALA A 22 7.18 8.18 -4.90
N ASN A 23 6.21 9.08 -5.15
CA ASN A 23 6.11 10.33 -4.41
C ASN A 23 5.76 10.07 -2.92
N PRO A 24 6.52 10.61 -1.97
CA PRO A 24 6.30 10.38 -0.54
C PRO A 24 4.95 10.89 -0.06
N TRP A 25 4.51 12.04 -0.58
CA TRP A 25 3.21 12.61 -0.26
C TRP A 25 2.07 11.70 -0.75
N SER A 26 2.22 11.12 -1.93
CA SER A 26 1.29 10.10 -2.45
C SER A 26 1.25 8.89 -1.50
N GLY A 27 2.41 8.34 -1.13
CA GLY A 27 2.50 7.19 -0.23
C GLY A 27 1.92 7.44 1.16
N TRP A 28 2.34 8.52 1.83
CA TRP A 28 1.88 8.88 3.18
C TRP A 28 0.38 9.17 3.22
N SER A 29 -0.14 9.89 2.23
CA SER A 29 -1.56 10.22 2.19
C SER A 29 -2.46 9.05 1.77
N ARG A 30 -1.90 7.92 1.32
CA ARG A 30 -2.64 6.65 1.17
C ARG A 30 -2.74 5.85 2.46
N ILE A 31 -1.86 6.10 3.44
CA ILE A 31 -1.94 5.43 4.75
C ILE A 31 -3.22 5.85 5.48
N THR A 32 -3.80 7.00 5.14
CA THR A 32 -5.08 7.45 5.69
C THR A 32 -6.31 6.76 5.07
N ILE A 33 -6.17 6.05 3.95
CA ILE A 33 -7.32 5.42 3.27
C ILE A 33 -8.02 4.37 4.15
N PRO A 34 -7.31 3.39 4.78
CA PRO A 34 -7.97 2.43 5.67
C PRO A 34 -8.75 3.07 6.83
N PRO A 35 -8.21 4.00 7.64
CA PRO A 35 -8.99 4.63 8.70
C PRO A 35 -10.15 5.47 8.16
N LEU A 36 -9.99 6.12 7.00
CA LEU A 36 -11.11 6.84 6.36
C LEU A 36 -12.23 5.90 5.91
N PHE A 37 -11.90 4.73 5.37
CA PHE A 37 -12.90 3.69 5.06
C PHE A 37 -13.63 3.20 6.32
N VAL A 38 -12.90 3.01 7.42
CA VAL A 38 -13.49 2.64 8.72
C VAL A 38 -14.52 3.68 9.14
N VAL A 39 -14.16 4.96 9.16
CA VAL A 39 -15.07 6.05 9.53
C VAL A 39 -16.26 6.13 8.57
N ALA A 40 -16.02 6.03 7.26
CA ALA A 40 -17.07 6.09 6.25
C ALA A 40 -18.09 4.95 6.41
N ILE A 41 -17.63 3.71 6.60
CA ILE A 41 -18.50 2.54 6.79
C ILE A 41 -19.21 2.64 8.15
N TRP A 42 -18.49 2.97 9.21
CA TRP A 42 -19.06 3.11 10.55
C TRP A 42 -20.14 4.18 10.60
N SER A 43 -19.99 5.26 9.82
CA SER A 43 -20.95 6.36 9.78
C SER A 43 -22.38 5.93 9.40
N ARG A 44 -22.57 4.73 8.82
CA ARG A 44 -23.89 4.13 8.59
C ARG A 44 -24.74 4.02 9.86
N ALA A 45 -24.09 3.91 11.03
CA ALA A 45 -24.76 3.87 12.33
C ALA A 45 -25.51 5.17 12.66
N TRP A 46 -25.06 6.31 12.12
CA TRP A 46 -25.64 7.64 12.38
C TRP A 46 -26.34 8.22 11.14
N LEU A 47 -25.81 7.93 9.96
CA LEU A 47 -26.20 8.54 8.69
C LEU A 47 -27.11 7.64 7.83
N GLY A 48 -27.24 6.35 8.17
CA GLY A 48 -27.96 5.38 7.34
C GLY A 48 -27.42 5.39 5.90
N TRP A 49 -28.30 5.54 4.91
CA TRP A 49 -27.94 5.60 3.49
C TRP A 49 -27.02 6.77 3.11
N TRP A 50 -27.00 7.86 3.89
CA TRP A 50 -26.10 8.98 3.62
C TRP A 50 -24.62 8.62 3.83
N SER A 51 -24.30 7.49 4.48
CA SER A 51 -22.92 6.97 4.59
C SER A 51 -22.31 6.60 3.23
N LEU A 52 -23.12 6.48 2.18
CA LEU A 52 -22.63 6.30 0.81
C LEU A 52 -21.83 7.51 0.31
N LEU A 53 -22.12 8.72 0.80
CA LEU A 53 -21.37 9.93 0.44
C LEU A 53 -19.91 9.90 0.93
N PRO A 54 -19.62 9.73 2.25
CA PRO A 54 -18.25 9.62 2.70
C PRO A 54 -17.55 8.41 2.08
N LEU A 55 -18.27 7.30 1.86
CA LEU A 55 -17.69 6.13 1.17
C LEU A 55 -17.25 6.46 -0.26
N ALA A 56 -18.11 7.16 -1.03
CA ALA A 56 -17.80 7.62 -2.37
C ALA A 56 -16.60 8.58 -2.39
N LEU A 57 -16.50 9.47 -1.39
CA LEU A 57 -15.37 10.39 -1.25
C LEU A 57 -14.05 9.64 -1.01
N VAL A 58 -14.05 8.60 -0.17
CA VAL A 58 -12.86 7.78 0.08
C VAL A 58 -12.47 6.97 -1.17
N CYS A 59 -13.45 6.42 -1.90
CA CYS A 59 -13.22 5.77 -3.19
C CYS A 59 -12.60 6.75 -4.20
N PHE A 60 -13.15 7.95 -4.31
CA PHE A 60 -12.61 9.02 -5.16
C PHE A 60 -11.18 9.38 -4.75
N TRP A 61 -10.93 9.57 -3.45
CA TRP A 61 -9.59 9.86 -2.94
C TRP A 61 -8.59 8.76 -3.30
N THR A 62 -8.98 7.49 -3.14
CA THR A 62 -8.14 6.33 -3.48
C THR A 62 -7.76 6.33 -4.96
N TRP A 63 -8.69 6.70 -5.84
CA TRP A 63 -8.44 6.81 -7.28
C TRP A 63 -7.64 8.06 -7.68
N TRP A 64 -7.92 9.21 -7.06
CA TRP A 64 -7.30 10.50 -7.39
C TRP A 64 -5.88 10.63 -6.84
N ASN A 65 -5.61 10.08 -5.66
CA ASN A 65 -4.32 10.17 -4.96
C ASN A 65 -3.09 9.91 -5.86
N PRO A 66 -2.97 8.81 -6.63
CA PRO A 66 -1.83 8.60 -7.55
C PRO A 66 -1.63 9.70 -8.60
N ARG A 67 -2.68 10.44 -8.95
CA ARG A 67 -2.70 11.47 -9.99
C ARG A 67 -2.47 12.87 -9.41
N ALA A 68 -2.77 13.06 -8.13
CA ALA A 68 -2.72 14.35 -7.45
C ALA A 68 -1.30 14.89 -7.23
N PHE A 69 -0.30 14.00 -7.18
CA PHE A 69 1.07 14.38 -6.81
C PHE A 69 2.02 14.33 -8.01
N PRO A 70 2.93 15.32 -8.15
CA PRO A 70 3.94 15.32 -9.20
C PRO A 70 4.98 14.20 -8.97
N LYS A 71 5.86 13.97 -9.95
CA LYS A 71 7.00 13.06 -9.76
C LYS A 71 7.90 13.58 -8.62
N PRO A 72 8.40 12.70 -7.73
CA PRO A 72 9.27 13.13 -6.64
C PRO A 72 10.57 13.72 -7.17
N LYS A 73 11.03 14.82 -6.55
CA LYS A 73 12.34 15.41 -6.86
C LYS A 73 13.49 14.55 -6.35
N ASN A 74 13.29 13.89 -5.19
CA ASN A 74 14.27 13.04 -4.51
C ASN A 74 13.62 11.71 -4.11
N LEU A 75 14.33 10.60 -4.34
CA LEU A 75 13.86 9.24 -4.01
C LEU A 75 14.48 8.67 -2.73
N GLU A 76 15.31 9.44 -2.03
CA GLU A 76 16.09 8.98 -0.87
C GLU A 76 15.27 8.81 0.42
N ASN A 77 14.02 9.24 0.42
CA ASN A 77 13.15 9.13 1.57
C ASN A 77 12.60 7.70 1.74
N TRP A 78 12.21 7.36 2.97
CA TRP A 78 11.75 6.02 3.34
C TRP A 78 10.58 5.51 2.48
N MET A 79 9.59 6.37 2.19
CA MET A 79 8.42 5.98 1.41
C MET A 79 8.79 5.65 -0.05
N SER A 80 9.63 6.49 -0.68
CA SER A 80 10.13 6.25 -2.05
C SER A 80 10.95 4.96 -2.11
N LYS A 81 11.86 4.74 -1.17
CA LYS A 81 12.63 3.48 -1.08
C LYS A 81 11.72 2.26 -0.93
N GLY A 82 10.66 2.36 -0.15
CA GLY A 82 9.66 1.30 0.01
C GLY A 82 8.96 0.95 -1.30
N VAL A 83 8.52 1.95 -2.06
CA VAL A 83 7.88 1.76 -3.38
C VAL A 83 8.87 1.16 -4.40
N LEU A 84 10.13 1.61 -4.40
CA LEU A 84 11.17 1.04 -5.28
C LEU A 84 11.47 -0.42 -4.92
N GLY A 85 11.58 -0.73 -3.63
CA GLY A 85 11.72 -2.10 -3.14
C GLY A 85 10.54 -2.99 -3.53
N GLU A 86 9.32 -2.45 -3.51
CA GLU A 86 8.13 -3.17 -3.97
C GLU A 86 8.22 -3.53 -5.47
N ARG A 87 8.71 -2.61 -6.32
CA ARG A 87 8.96 -2.89 -7.74
C ARG A 87 9.96 -4.03 -7.93
N ILE A 88 11.06 -4.03 -7.17
CA ILE A 88 12.06 -5.11 -7.17
C ILE A 88 11.42 -6.44 -6.71
N TRP A 89 10.61 -6.38 -5.64
CA TRP A 89 9.90 -7.55 -5.13
C TRP A 89 8.92 -8.12 -6.17
N ILE A 90 8.20 -7.29 -6.93
CA ILE A 90 7.32 -7.76 -8.01
C ILE A 90 8.14 -8.44 -9.12
N ALA A 91 9.26 -7.84 -9.50
CA ALA A 91 10.18 -8.36 -10.50
C ALA A 91 10.99 -9.60 -10.06
N ARG A 92 10.84 -10.06 -8.80
CA ARG A 92 11.63 -11.16 -8.19
C ARG A 92 11.63 -12.49 -8.95
N LYS A 93 10.65 -12.71 -9.84
CA LYS A 93 10.60 -13.91 -10.69
C LYS A 93 11.59 -13.84 -11.86
N THR A 94 11.96 -12.63 -12.27
CA THR A 94 12.91 -12.36 -13.36
C THR A 94 14.29 -12.04 -12.79
N ASP A 95 14.36 -11.22 -11.74
CA ASP A 95 15.61 -10.84 -11.07
C ASP A 95 15.69 -11.46 -9.67
N PRO A 96 16.61 -12.41 -9.41
CA PRO A 96 16.68 -13.10 -8.13
C PRO A 96 17.00 -12.15 -6.96
N ILE A 97 16.12 -12.15 -5.96
CA ILE A 97 16.32 -11.41 -4.71
C ILE A 97 16.95 -12.29 -3.61
N PRO A 98 17.65 -11.70 -2.62
CA PRO A 98 18.23 -12.42 -1.48
C PRO A 98 17.19 -13.27 -0.73
N LYS A 99 17.57 -14.49 -0.33
CA LYS A 99 16.67 -15.46 0.33
C LYS A 99 16.03 -14.89 1.61
N ARG A 100 16.75 -14.05 2.36
CA ARG A 100 16.28 -13.43 3.62
C ARG A 100 15.01 -12.58 3.44
N HIS A 101 14.78 -12.04 2.25
CA HIS A 101 13.61 -11.18 1.98
C HIS A 101 12.38 -11.96 1.55
N ARG A 102 12.47 -13.28 1.34
CA ARG A 102 11.39 -14.04 0.69
C ARG A 102 10.21 -14.38 1.60
N ARG A 103 10.45 -14.62 2.89
CA ARG A 103 9.42 -15.18 3.79
C ARG A 103 8.55 -14.11 4.44
N MET A 104 9.18 -13.08 5.00
CA MET A 104 8.49 -12.06 5.80
C MET A 104 7.35 -11.36 5.04
N PRO A 105 7.50 -10.95 3.76
CA PRO A 105 6.40 -10.32 3.01
C PRO A 105 5.13 -11.19 2.92
N HIS A 106 5.27 -12.51 2.83
CA HIS A 106 4.13 -13.43 2.79
C HIS A 106 3.46 -13.57 4.16
N ILE A 107 4.24 -13.63 5.24
CA ILE A 107 3.72 -13.67 6.61
C ILE A 107 2.94 -12.39 6.90
N LEU A 108 3.50 -11.22 6.55
CA LEU A 108 2.86 -9.93 6.75
C LEU A 108 1.58 -9.78 5.91
N ALA A 109 1.58 -10.30 4.68
CA ALA A 109 0.38 -10.33 3.85
C ALA A 109 -0.71 -11.21 4.48
N ALA A 110 -0.36 -12.39 5.01
CA ALA A 110 -1.30 -13.26 5.71
C ALA A 110 -1.84 -12.60 6.99
N ALA A 111 -0.97 -11.99 7.80
CA ALA A 111 -1.37 -11.26 9.01
C ALA A 111 -2.29 -10.07 8.68
N SER A 112 -1.98 -9.31 7.63
CA SER A 112 -2.83 -8.22 7.15
C SER A 112 -4.18 -8.74 6.62
N GLY A 113 -4.18 -9.90 5.95
CA GLY A 113 -5.40 -10.56 5.49
C GLY A 113 -6.31 -10.99 6.64
N LEU A 114 -5.75 -11.57 7.70
CA LEU A 114 -6.49 -11.88 8.93
C LEU A 114 -7.02 -10.60 9.60
N GLY A 115 -6.20 -9.55 9.68
CA GLY A 115 -6.62 -8.25 10.17
C GLY A 115 -7.79 -7.67 9.40
N LEU A 116 -7.80 -7.82 8.06
CA LEU A 116 -8.90 -7.38 7.21
C LEU A 116 -10.20 -8.15 7.47
N LEU A 117 -10.12 -9.46 7.71
CA LEU A 117 -11.28 -10.27 8.09
C LEU A 117 -11.85 -9.82 9.43
N THR A 118 -11.00 -9.62 10.44
CA THR A 118 -11.40 -9.11 11.76
C THR A 118 -12.02 -7.72 11.67
N LEU A 119 -11.42 -6.83 10.86
CA LEU A 119 -11.92 -5.48 10.61
C LEU A 119 -13.30 -5.51 9.95
N THR A 120 -13.47 -6.34 8.92
CA THR A 120 -14.73 -6.47 8.17
C THR A 120 -15.84 -7.01 9.06
N TRP A 121 -15.52 -8.03 9.88
CA TRP A 121 -16.43 -8.54 10.89
C TRP A 121 -16.85 -7.44 11.87
N GLY A 122 -15.87 -6.76 12.49
CA GLY A 122 -16.12 -5.67 13.43
C GLY A 122 -17.00 -4.56 12.86
N LEU A 123 -16.74 -4.14 11.62
CA LEU A 123 -17.56 -3.13 10.92
C LEU A 123 -18.98 -3.64 10.65
N SER A 124 -19.13 -4.93 10.33
CA SER A 124 -20.42 -5.55 10.01
C SER A 124 -21.35 -5.58 11.22
N VAL A 125 -20.80 -5.86 12.42
CA VAL A 125 -21.56 -5.88 13.69
C VAL A 125 -21.47 -4.57 14.47
N LEU A 126 -20.70 -3.58 13.99
CA LEU A 126 -20.42 -2.29 14.65
C LEU A 126 -19.81 -2.45 16.06
N GLU A 127 -18.88 -3.40 16.21
CA GLU A 127 -18.12 -3.62 17.44
C GLU A 127 -16.76 -2.91 17.39
N PRO A 128 -16.42 -2.04 18.37
CA PRO A 128 -15.22 -1.21 18.30
C PRO A 128 -13.93 -2.01 18.45
N TRP A 129 -13.90 -3.04 19.30
CA TRP A 129 -12.68 -3.81 19.58
C TRP A 129 -12.13 -4.55 18.34
N PRO A 130 -12.93 -5.33 17.59
CA PRO A 130 -12.45 -5.97 16.37
C PRO A 130 -12.10 -4.95 15.28
N VAL A 131 -12.78 -3.80 15.22
CA VAL A 131 -12.43 -2.74 14.27
C VAL A 131 -11.06 -2.15 14.56
N VAL A 132 -10.79 -1.78 15.81
CA VAL A 132 -9.48 -1.22 16.19
C VAL A 132 -8.38 -2.27 16.01
N ALA A 133 -8.59 -3.51 16.47
CA ALA A 133 -7.62 -4.59 16.33
C ALA A 133 -7.33 -4.93 14.86
N GLY A 134 -8.38 -5.04 14.03
CA GLY A 134 -8.26 -5.31 12.61
C GLY A 134 -7.56 -4.17 11.86
N LEU A 135 -7.89 -2.91 12.19
CA LEU A 135 -7.24 -1.74 11.60
C LEU A 135 -5.75 -1.68 11.95
N ILE A 136 -5.39 -1.93 13.21
CA ILE A 136 -3.98 -2.00 13.65
C ILE A 136 -3.25 -3.12 12.90
N ALA A 137 -3.85 -4.30 12.77
CA ALA A 137 -3.24 -5.43 12.07
C ALA A 137 -3.01 -5.12 10.58
N VAL A 138 -4.00 -4.52 9.90
CA VAL A 138 -3.90 -4.12 8.48
C VAL A 138 -2.84 -3.03 8.28
N MET A 139 -2.90 -1.97 9.08
CA MET A 139 -1.97 -0.84 8.94
C MET A 139 -0.55 -1.22 9.36
N GLY A 140 -0.39 -1.89 10.50
CA GLY A 140 0.89 -2.36 11.01
C GLY A 140 1.53 -3.37 10.05
N GLY A 141 0.76 -4.33 9.54
CA GLY A 141 1.26 -5.28 8.54
C GLY A 141 1.71 -4.60 7.25
N LYS A 142 0.97 -3.59 6.77
CA LYS A 142 1.34 -2.80 5.59
C LYS A 142 2.59 -1.95 5.81
N LEU A 143 2.70 -1.26 6.95
CA LEU A 143 3.87 -0.43 7.28
C LEU A 143 5.12 -1.28 7.46
N TRP A 144 4.99 -2.44 8.13
CA TRP A 144 6.10 -3.37 8.26
C TRP A 144 6.49 -4.01 6.92
N PHE A 145 5.52 -4.28 6.05
CA PHE A 145 5.82 -4.74 4.70
C PHE A 145 6.63 -3.68 3.94
N LEU A 146 6.24 -2.41 4.01
CA LEU A 146 7.00 -1.31 3.40
C LEU A 146 8.42 -1.21 3.97
N ASP A 147 8.58 -1.36 5.29
CA ASP A 147 9.91 -1.43 5.91
C ASP A 147 10.77 -2.55 5.29
N ARG A 148 10.20 -3.75 5.13
CA ARG A 148 10.90 -4.87 4.45
C ARG A 148 11.28 -4.54 3.01
N MET A 149 10.49 -3.73 2.31
CA MET A 149 10.81 -3.27 0.96
C MET A 149 11.94 -2.25 0.94
N VAL A 150 12.01 -1.35 1.93
CA VAL A 150 13.15 -0.42 2.09
C VAL A 150 14.46 -1.21 2.26
N TRP A 151 14.48 -2.18 3.17
CA TRP A 151 15.64 -3.06 3.35
C TRP A 151 16.00 -3.84 2.10
N LEU A 152 15.01 -4.32 1.34
CA LEU A 152 15.26 -5.00 0.07
C LEU A 152 15.92 -4.07 -0.95
N PHE A 153 15.46 -2.82 -1.04
CA PHE A 153 16.03 -1.82 -1.94
C PHE A 153 17.49 -1.52 -1.57
N GLU A 154 17.77 -1.27 -0.28
CA GLU A 154 19.13 -0.99 0.19
C GLU A 154 20.07 -2.19 -0.01
N ASP A 155 19.62 -3.40 0.31
CA ASP A 155 20.39 -4.63 0.15
C ASP A 155 20.69 -5.02 -1.30
N THR A 156 19.91 -4.50 -2.26
CA THR A 156 20.09 -4.81 -3.69
C THR A 156 20.91 -3.74 -4.43
N GLY A 157 21.59 -2.86 -3.68
CA GLY A 157 22.51 -1.85 -4.20
C GLY A 157 21.92 -0.44 -4.26
N GLY A 158 20.75 -0.20 -3.66
CA GLY A 158 20.15 1.14 -3.57
C GLY A 158 20.17 1.90 -4.90
N PHE A 159 20.77 3.10 -4.89
CA PHE A 159 20.95 3.93 -6.09
C PHE A 159 22.22 3.61 -6.89
N ASP A 160 23.13 2.78 -6.38
CA ASP A 160 24.38 2.43 -7.05
C ASP A 160 24.16 1.51 -8.26
N ARG A 161 22.99 0.89 -8.39
CA ARG A 161 22.56 0.15 -9.60
C ARG A 161 21.94 1.01 -10.70
N THR A 162 21.65 2.28 -10.43
CA THR A 162 21.02 3.22 -11.38
C THR A 162 21.98 4.25 -11.96
N ARG A 163 23.28 4.13 -11.71
CA ARG A 163 24.35 4.89 -12.37
C ARG A 163 25.12 4.01 -13.33
#